data_AF-A0A7K0W8Z8-F1
#
_entry.id   AF-A0A7K0W8Z8-F1
#
_cell.length_a   1.000
_cell.length_b   1.000
_cell.length_c   1.000
_cell.angle_alpha   90.00
_cell.angle_beta   90.00
_cell.angle_gamma   90.00
#
_symmetry.space_group_name_H-M   'P 1'
#
loop_
_entity.id
_entity.type
_entity.pdbx_description
1 polymer ?
#
loop_
_entity_poly.entity_id
_entity_poly.type
_entity_poly.pdbx_seq_one_letter_code
_entity_poly.pdbx_strand_id
1 'polypeptide(L)' 'MVDLGIPSAPPPTISPRRKTRQMMVGKVGVGSDSPVSVQSMCTTLTSDVNA' A
#
# COMPACT_ATOMS: atom_id res chain seq x y z
N MET A 1 -5.84 34.60 1.35
CA MET A 1 -5.33 33.36 1.98
C MET A 1 -5.99 32.22 1.24
N VAL A 2 -5.22 31.39 0.54
CA VAL A 2 -5.77 30.28 -0.28
C VAL A 2 -5.98 29.09 0.65
N ASP A 3 -7.19 28.58 0.69
CA ASP A 3 -7.51 27.35 1.41
C ASP A 3 -6.92 26.16 0.66
N LEU A 4 -5.95 25.48 1.27
CA LEU A 4 -5.18 24.39 0.63
C LEU A 4 -5.85 23.02 0.77
N GLY A 5 -7.08 22.95 1.31
CA GLY A 5 -7.90 21.73 1.35
C GLY A 5 -7.19 20.58 2.07
N ILE A 6 -7.39 20.46 3.38
CA ILE A 6 -6.85 19.30 4.11
C ILE A 6 -7.46 18.00 3.55
N PRO A 7 -6.64 16.99 3.22
CA PRO A 7 -7.16 15.73 2.71
C PRO A 7 -8.04 15.08 3.78
N SER A 8 -9.21 14.59 3.36
CA SER A 8 -10.12 13.85 4.24
C SER A 8 -9.39 12.71 4.93
N ALA A 9 -9.74 12.47 6.19
CA ALA A 9 -9.23 11.33 6.94
C ALA A 9 -9.56 10.01 6.20
N PRO A 10 -8.72 8.98 6.33
CA PRO A 10 -8.99 7.65 5.79
C PRO A 10 -10.35 7.13 6.28
N PRO A 11 -11.12 6.45 5.41
CA PRO A 11 -12.39 5.88 5.81
C PRO A 11 -12.23 4.90 6.99
N PRO A 12 -13.25 4.79 7.86
CA PRO A 12 -13.19 3.90 9.01
C PRO A 12 -13.08 2.43 8.58
N THR A 13 -12.39 1.62 9.39
CA THR A 13 -12.28 0.18 9.17
C THR A 13 -13.65 -0.49 9.31
N ILE A 14 -14.22 -0.96 8.19
CA ILE A 14 -15.57 -1.55 8.12
C ILE A 14 -15.61 -2.91 8.84
N SER A 15 -14.50 -3.64 8.85
CA SER A 15 -14.36 -4.93 9.52
C SER A 15 -12.89 -5.22 9.88
N PRO A 16 -12.62 -6.05 10.91
CA PRO A 16 -11.25 -6.44 11.23
C PRO A 16 -10.64 -7.29 10.11
N ARG A 17 -9.34 -7.08 9.82
CA ARG A 17 -8.59 -7.88 8.86
C ARG A 17 -8.47 -9.33 9.35
N ARG A 18 -8.66 -10.30 8.44
CA ARG A 18 -8.46 -11.72 8.73
C ARG A 18 -7.02 -12.01 9.17
N LYS A 19 -6.83 -12.84 10.20
CA LYS A 19 -5.51 -13.37 10.57
C LYS A 19 -4.98 -14.31 9.48
N THR A 20 -3.79 -14.01 8.95
CA THR A 20 -3.07 -14.75 7.91
C THR A 20 -1.66 -15.13 8.38
N ARG A 21 -0.97 -15.97 7.61
CA ARG A 21 0.48 -16.14 7.81
C ARG A 21 1.17 -14.79 7.60
N GLN A 22 2.14 -14.46 8.44
CA GLN A 22 3.04 -13.33 8.20
C GLN A 22 4.20 -13.77 7.30
N MET A 23 4.62 -12.90 6.39
CA MET A 23 5.80 -13.12 5.56
C MET A 23 6.51 -11.81 5.23
N MET A 24 7.79 -11.90 4.88
CA MET A 24 8.61 -10.76 4.48
C MET A 24 8.83 -10.75 2.97
N VAL A 25 8.55 -9.62 2.31
CA VAL A 25 8.94 -9.33 0.92
C VAL A 25 10.10 -8.35 0.98
N GLY A 26 11.33 -8.87 0.92
CA GLY A 26 12.52 -8.09 1.25
C GLY A 26 12.44 -7.58 2.69
N LYS A 27 12.33 -6.26 2.87
CA LYS A 27 12.19 -5.60 4.19
C LYS A 27 10.74 -5.29 4.57
N VAL A 28 9.76 -5.60 3.70
CA VAL A 28 8.35 -5.26 3.90
C VAL A 28 7.60 -6.44 4.53
N GLY A 29 6.96 -6.22 5.68
CA GLY A 29 6.07 -7.20 6.31
C GLY A 29 4.70 -7.25 5.63
N VAL A 30 4.21 -8.45 5.34
CA VAL A 30 2.91 -8.70 4.70
C VAL A 30 2.12 -9.74 5.50
N GLY A 31 0.89 -9.39 5.84
CA GLY A 31 -0.07 -10.28 6.53
C GLY A 31 -0.25 -9.96 8.02
N SER A 32 -1.40 -10.39 8.58
CA SER A 32 -1.78 -10.22 9.99
C SER A 32 -1.43 -8.85 10.59
N ASP A 33 -0.47 -8.81 11.50
CA ASP A 33 -0.11 -7.64 12.31
C ASP A 33 0.73 -6.61 11.52
N SER A 34 1.16 -6.95 10.30
CA SER A 34 1.77 -5.97 9.40
C SER A 34 0.70 -5.06 8.78
N PRO A 35 0.98 -3.76 8.55
CA PRO A 35 0.10 -2.87 7.81
C PRO A 35 -0.27 -3.42 6.42
N VAL A 36 -1.36 -2.93 5.83
CA VAL A 36 -1.73 -3.28 4.45
C VAL A 36 -0.72 -2.61 3.51
N SER A 37 0.09 -3.42 2.84
CA SER A 37 1.07 -2.95 1.85
C SER A 37 0.39 -2.48 0.57
N VAL A 38 0.79 -1.32 0.05
CA VAL A 38 0.40 -0.86 -1.29
C VAL A 38 1.40 -1.41 -2.31
N GLN A 39 0.90 -1.93 -3.42
CA GLN A 39 1.70 -2.43 -4.54
C GLN A 39 1.18 -1.84 -5.85
N SER A 40 2.07 -1.62 -6.80
CA SER A 40 1.76 -1.22 -8.17
C SER A 40 2.51 -2.11 -9.18
N MET A 41 2.32 -1.83 -10.46
CA MET A 41 2.97 -2.51 -11.58
C MET A 41 3.34 -1.48 -12.64
N CYS A 42 4.55 -1.57 -13.18
CA CYS A 42 4.99 -0.70 -14.28
C CYS A 42 4.25 -1.05 -15.58
N THR A 43 3.97 -0.04 -16.40
CA THR A 43 3.33 -0.22 -17.72
C THR A 43 4.33 -0.19 -18.87
N THR A 44 5.59 0.16 -18.62
CA THR A 44 6.66 0.19 -19.61
C THR A 44 7.23 -1.20 -19.87
N LEU A 45 8.00 -1.34 -20.96
CA LEU A 45 8.59 -2.62 -21.34
C LEU A 45 9.72 -2.99 -20.36
N THR A 46 9.63 -4.14 -19.70
CA THR A 46 10.61 -4.56 -18.67
C THR A 46 12.06 -4.60 -19.17
N SER A 47 12.27 -4.88 -20.46
CA SER A 47 13.60 -4.91 -21.07
C SER A 47 14.15 -3.52 -21.39
N ASP A 48 13.29 -2.50 -21.49
CA ASP A 48 13.71 -1.11 -21.63
C ASP A 48 14.00 -0.53 -20.25
N VAL A 49 15.28 -0.50 -19.91
CA VAL A 49 15.76 -0.05 -18.60
C VAL A 49 15.58 1.46 -18.37
N ASN A 50 15.25 2.24 -19.41
CA ASN A 50 15.16 3.70 -19.33
C ASN A 50 13.72 4.25 -19.44
N ALA A 51 12.72 3.37 -19.51
CA ALA A 51 11.31 3.73 -19.68
C ALA A 51 10.54 3.73 -18.35
#